data_AF-A0AA48H328-F1
#
_entry.id   AF-A0AA48H328-F1
#
_cell.length_a   1.000
_cell.length_b   1.000
_cell.length_c   1.000
_cell.angle_alpha   90.00
_cell.angle_beta   90.00
_cell.angle_gamma   90.00
#
_symmetry.space_group_name_H-M   'P 1'
#
loop_
_entity.id
_entity.type
_entity.pdbx_description
1 polymer ?
#
loop_
_entity_poly.entity_id
_entity_poly.type
_entity_poly.pdbx_seq_one_letter_code
_entity_poly.pdbx_strand_id
1 'polypeptide(L)'
;MRTVSRATALLLPLLLLACSDKGLSTRREGAGGVVLSATAAPKGLEPGADRAPYPLGLPSALKGRAVYTANCASCHGTLLTAAEEADLKKQAALPAGHPDRGAKERELAAEGRWPVQARRGGPDFLQRAWRFQRTPGQLFQLIAYGSAPRMEGDPSQGRMEHPGPSGRMGEGWIRAIKDLRGDQLVATGDPVPVWNAVYYVWSRAIAAAGPTRFKEVWDIYGQNCSVCHGDTAQGNGPLARTLNPPPFNFSDRKALAQTTDAFLFWRISEGGQFESIPPAVRRSMSPEALQQFVHQWSAMPSWRGVLTEDQRWMLVDGVRSRTYEHE
;
A
#
# COMPACT_ATOMS: atom_id res chain seq x y z
N MET A 1 -74.81 -21.38 26.35
CA MET A 1 -75.60 -20.44 27.19
C MET A 1 -74.64 -19.56 27.97
N ARG A 2 -74.75 -18.23 27.77
CA ARG A 2 -74.46 -17.10 28.69
C ARG A 2 -72.99 -16.91 29.17
N THR A 3 -72.22 -15.96 28.59
CA THR A 3 -72.12 -14.49 28.88
C THR A 3 -71.28 -14.20 30.14
N VAL A 4 -70.42 -13.17 30.30
CA VAL A 4 -70.15 -11.92 29.56
C VAL A 4 -68.85 -11.26 30.08
N SER A 5 -68.26 -10.45 29.19
CA SER A 5 -67.23 -9.42 29.34
C SER A 5 -67.37 -8.45 30.53
N ARG A 6 -66.25 -7.82 30.95
CA ARG A 6 -66.25 -6.39 31.31
C ARG A 6 -64.86 -5.76 31.20
N ALA A 7 -64.75 -4.81 30.27
CA ALA A 7 -63.74 -3.77 30.21
C ALA A 7 -64.11 -2.63 31.19
N THR A 8 -63.10 -1.97 31.74
CA THR A 8 -63.27 -0.67 32.42
C THR A 8 -62.08 0.22 32.10
N ALA A 9 -62.32 1.19 31.21
CA ALA A 9 -61.56 2.43 31.11
C ALA A 9 -62.16 3.45 32.08
N LEU A 10 -61.35 4.38 32.59
CA LEU A 10 -61.65 5.71 33.17
C LEU A 10 -60.43 6.08 34.05
N LEU A 11 -59.97 7.30 34.25
CA LEU A 11 -60.13 8.63 33.65
C LEU A 11 -59.03 9.47 34.34
N LEU A 12 -58.41 10.37 33.60
CA LEU A 12 -57.41 11.34 34.08
C LEU A 12 -58.07 12.41 34.98
N PRO A 13 -57.35 13.00 35.95
CA PRO A 13 -57.57 14.41 36.27
C PRO A 13 -56.31 15.26 36.08
N LEU A 14 -56.53 16.38 35.40
CA LEU A 14 -55.68 17.57 35.31
C LEU A 14 -55.37 18.16 36.70
N LEU A 15 -54.15 18.69 36.86
CA LEU A 15 -53.93 19.83 37.76
C LEU A 15 -52.91 20.82 37.15
N LEU A 16 -53.34 22.08 37.24
CA LEU A 16 -52.85 23.34 36.67
C LEU A 16 -51.46 23.74 37.19
N LEU A 17 -50.56 24.17 36.30
CA LEU A 17 -50.17 25.57 36.00
C LEU A 17 -49.40 26.30 37.12
N ALA A 18 -48.13 26.61 36.86
CA ALA A 18 -47.46 27.80 37.38
C ALA A 18 -46.52 28.36 36.30
N CYS A 19 -46.83 29.58 35.86
CA CYS A 19 -46.11 30.37 34.88
C CYS A 19 -44.79 30.90 35.46
N SER A 20 -43.79 31.08 34.60
CA SER A 20 -42.97 32.29 34.68
C SER A 20 -42.55 32.72 33.28
N ASP A 21 -43.15 33.83 32.84
CA ASP A 21 -42.70 34.68 31.75
C ASP A 21 -41.22 35.02 31.89
N LYS A 22 -40.46 35.01 30.78
CA LYS A 22 -39.79 36.20 30.22
C LYS A 22 -39.34 35.94 28.78
N GLY A 23 -39.96 36.66 27.84
CA GLY A 23 -39.25 37.28 26.72
C GLY A 23 -39.31 36.59 25.35
N LEU A 24 -40.38 36.84 24.59
CA LEU A 24 -40.32 36.81 23.13
C LEU A 24 -39.67 38.11 22.62
N SER A 25 -38.59 37.99 21.85
CA SER A 25 -38.25 38.94 20.80
C SER A 25 -38.39 38.24 19.46
N THR A 26 -39.38 38.66 18.70
CA THR A 26 -39.67 38.23 17.34
C THR A 26 -38.68 38.87 16.36
N ARG A 27 -37.99 38.06 15.54
CA ARG A 27 -37.68 38.48 14.17
C ARG A 27 -37.41 37.30 13.21
N ARG A 28 -38.42 37.13 12.35
CA ARG A 28 -38.38 36.79 10.91
C ARG A 28 -37.76 35.45 10.48
N GLU A 29 -38.65 34.53 10.12
CA GLU A 29 -38.37 33.40 9.22
C GLU A 29 -37.85 33.90 7.86
N GLY A 30 -36.70 33.36 7.46
CA GLY A 30 -36.23 33.33 6.08
C GLY A 30 -36.40 31.90 5.56
N ALA A 31 -37.14 31.78 4.46
CA ALA A 31 -37.47 30.53 3.81
C ALA A 31 -36.24 29.78 3.26
N GLY A 32 -36.35 28.44 3.25
CA GLY A 32 -35.84 27.61 2.16
C GLY A 32 -34.34 27.28 2.17
N GLY A 33 -34.01 26.09 2.69
CA GLY A 33 -32.74 25.45 2.42
C GLY A 33 -32.59 24.20 3.27
N VAL A 34 -33.01 23.04 2.75
CA VAL A 34 -32.63 21.74 3.31
C VAL A 34 -31.12 21.63 3.15
N VAL A 35 -30.37 21.93 4.20
CA VAL A 35 -28.93 21.68 4.24
C VAL A 35 -28.76 20.18 4.43
N LEU A 36 -28.52 19.47 3.33
CA LEU A 36 -27.92 18.14 3.34
C LEU A 36 -26.62 18.26 4.14
N SER A 37 -26.64 17.77 5.37
CA SER A 37 -25.45 17.65 6.20
C SER A 37 -24.57 16.58 5.55
N ALA A 38 -23.69 17.00 4.66
CA ALA A 38 -22.65 16.15 4.09
C ALA A 38 -21.76 15.69 5.25
N THR A 39 -21.94 14.43 5.67
CA THR A 39 -20.94 13.76 6.51
C THR A 39 -19.63 13.78 5.75
N ALA A 40 -18.68 14.56 6.26
CA ALA A 40 -17.35 14.68 5.69
C ALA A 40 -16.76 13.28 5.42
N ALA A 41 -16.20 13.10 4.22
CA ALA A 41 -15.29 12.01 3.95
C ALA A 41 -14.22 11.95 5.06
N PRO A 42 -13.72 10.76 5.44
CA PRO A 42 -12.67 10.67 6.45
C PRO A 42 -11.53 11.61 6.03
N LYS A 43 -11.24 12.58 6.89
CA LYS A 43 -10.15 13.53 6.68
C LYS A 43 -8.89 12.69 6.43
N GLY A 44 -8.25 12.90 5.27
CA GLY A 44 -6.95 12.32 4.99
C GLY A 44 -6.03 12.61 6.16
N LEU A 45 -5.17 11.64 6.50
CA LEU A 45 -4.18 11.71 7.57
C LEU A 45 -3.62 13.14 7.68
N GLU A 46 -4.00 13.85 8.76
CA GLU A 46 -3.27 15.04 9.19
C GLU A 46 -1.79 14.64 9.29
N PRO A 47 -0.84 15.47 8.82
CA PRO A 47 0.53 15.06 8.59
C PRO A 47 1.24 14.77 9.91
N GLY A 48 1.07 13.54 10.43
CA GLY A 48 1.93 12.98 11.44
C GLY A 48 3.31 12.77 10.83
N ALA A 49 4.25 13.68 11.13
CA ALA A 49 5.69 13.57 10.88
C ALA A 49 6.10 12.84 9.58
N ASP A 50 5.37 13.09 8.49
CA ASP A 50 5.53 12.39 7.23
C ASP A 50 6.72 13.00 6.49
N ARG A 51 7.94 12.64 6.93
CA ARG A 51 9.20 13.19 6.39
C ARG A 51 9.47 12.77 4.95
N ALA A 52 8.69 11.85 4.38
CA ALA A 52 8.86 11.36 3.02
C ALA A 52 7.93 12.14 2.06
N PRO A 53 8.43 13.11 1.28
CA PRO A 53 7.61 13.78 0.28
C PRO A 53 7.19 12.77 -0.79
N TYR A 54 5.88 12.53 -0.92
CA TYR A 54 5.35 11.64 -1.96
C TYR A 54 5.16 12.41 -3.29
N PRO A 55 5.58 11.88 -4.44
CA PRO A 55 5.51 12.61 -5.71
C PRO A 55 4.07 12.81 -6.20
N LEU A 56 3.84 13.92 -6.90
CA LEU A 56 2.56 14.19 -7.57
C LEU A 56 2.28 13.19 -8.70
N GLY A 57 3.32 12.74 -9.42
CA GLY A 57 3.25 11.70 -10.45
C GLY A 57 3.49 10.29 -9.90
N LEU A 58 3.16 9.27 -10.68
CA LEU A 58 3.49 7.90 -10.31
C LEU A 58 5.02 7.73 -10.33
N PRO A 59 5.62 7.15 -9.27
CA PRO A 59 6.96 6.59 -9.37
C PRO A 59 7.00 5.57 -10.51
N SER A 60 8.16 5.45 -11.17
CA SER A 60 8.33 4.58 -12.33
C SER A 60 9.33 3.48 -12.02
N ALA A 61 8.88 2.23 -12.05
CA ALA A 61 9.77 1.08 -11.88
C ALA A 61 10.79 1.01 -13.01
N LEU A 62 10.38 1.34 -14.24
CA LEU A 62 11.27 1.38 -15.42
C LEU A 62 12.42 2.37 -15.23
N LYS A 63 12.13 3.60 -14.77
CA LYS A 63 13.19 4.58 -14.44
C LYS A 63 13.99 4.13 -13.22
N GLY A 64 13.33 3.48 -12.27
CA GLY A 64 13.95 2.96 -11.06
C GLY A 64 15.02 1.90 -11.32
N ARG A 65 14.94 1.15 -12.43
CA ARG A 65 15.99 0.21 -12.85
C ARG A 65 17.33 0.91 -13.08
N ALA A 66 17.32 2.04 -13.78
CA ALA A 66 18.54 2.80 -14.04
C ALA A 66 19.12 3.37 -12.75
N VAL A 67 18.26 3.94 -11.90
CA VAL A 67 18.65 4.43 -10.57
C VAL A 67 19.25 3.30 -9.72
N TYR A 68 18.59 2.15 -9.64
CA TYR A 68 19.08 1.02 -8.86
C TYR A 68 20.42 0.50 -9.38
N THR A 69 20.56 0.36 -10.69
CA THR A 69 21.81 -0.14 -11.30
C THR A 69 22.98 0.78 -11.00
N ALA A 70 22.79 2.09 -11.12
CA ALA A 70 23.85 3.08 -10.92
C ALA A 70 24.24 3.30 -9.45
N ASN A 71 23.33 3.02 -8.50
CA ASN A 71 23.52 3.42 -7.10
C ASN A 71 23.48 2.26 -6.08
N CYS A 72 22.80 1.16 -6.38
CA CYS A 72 22.47 0.12 -5.41
C CYS A 72 23.09 -1.24 -5.75
N ALA A 73 23.24 -1.56 -7.03
CA ALA A 73 23.62 -2.90 -7.49
C ALA A 73 25.01 -3.37 -7.03
N SER A 74 25.95 -2.44 -6.76
CA SER A 74 27.28 -2.80 -6.25
C SER A 74 27.25 -3.47 -4.87
N CYS A 75 26.23 -3.18 -4.05
CA CYS A 75 26.03 -3.78 -2.74
C CYS A 75 24.94 -4.86 -2.76
N HIS A 76 23.83 -4.60 -3.45
CA HIS A 76 22.65 -5.47 -3.45
C HIS A 76 22.58 -6.46 -4.62
N GLY A 77 23.58 -6.45 -5.51
CA GLY A 77 23.58 -7.25 -6.73
C GLY A 77 22.63 -6.69 -7.78
N THR A 78 22.74 -7.23 -8.99
CA THR A 78 21.85 -6.88 -10.10
C THR A 78 20.54 -7.65 -9.96
N LEU A 79 19.41 -6.94 -10.00
CA LEU A 79 18.10 -7.59 -10.05
C LEU A 79 17.76 -7.91 -11.50
N LEU A 80 17.68 -9.20 -11.83
CA LEU A 80 17.29 -9.67 -13.15
C LEU A 80 15.76 -9.69 -13.29
N THR A 81 15.30 -9.49 -14.52
CA THR A 81 13.94 -9.86 -14.94
C THR A 81 13.79 -11.39 -15.00
N ALA A 82 12.55 -11.88 -14.87
CA ALA A 82 12.27 -13.31 -15.03
C ALA A 82 12.69 -13.81 -16.43
N ALA A 83 12.57 -12.96 -17.45
CA ALA A 83 13.03 -13.26 -18.80
C ALA A 83 14.56 -13.36 -18.89
N GLU A 84 15.29 -12.43 -18.25
CA GLU A 84 16.76 -12.47 -18.19
C GLU A 84 17.27 -13.70 -17.43
N GLU A 85 16.64 -14.06 -16.30
CA GLU A 85 17.00 -15.26 -15.55
C GLU A 85 16.72 -16.55 -16.34
N ALA A 86 15.57 -16.62 -17.02
CA ALA A 86 15.23 -17.74 -17.89
C ALA A 86 16.22 -17.87 -19.07
N ASP A 87 16.62 -16.76 -19.68
CA ASP A 87 17.60 -16.75 -20.77
C ASP A 87 19.00 -17.19 -20.30
N LEU A 88 19.48 -16.68 -19.16
CA LEU A 88 20.73 -17.15 -18.56
C LEU A 88 20.70 -18.65 -18.29
N LYS A 89 19.60 -19.18 -17.74
CA LYS A 89 19.43 -20.62 -17.49
C LYS A 89 19.42 -21.43 -18.78
N LYS A 90 18.75 -20.93 -19.83
CA LYS A 90 18.72 -21.56 -21.16
C LYS A 90 20.11 -21.60 -21.78
N GLN A 91 20.86 -20.50 -21.72
CA GLN A 91 22.20 -20.42 -22.29
C GLN A 91 23.23 -21.25 -21.52
N ALA A 92 23.09 -21.38 -20.19
CA ALA A 92 23.93 -22.23 -19.36
C ALA A 92 23.81 -23.72 -19.72
N ALA A 93 22.66 -24.16 -20.25
CA ALA A 93 22.42 -25.51 -20.70
C ALA A 93 23.00 -25.83 -22.09
N LEU A 94 23.52 -24.84 -22.83
CA LEU A 94 24.06 -25.03 -24.18
C LEU A 94 25.43 -25.74 -24.15
N PRO A 95 25.79 -26.53 -25.19
CA PRO A 95 27.11 -27.15 -25.31
C PRO A 95 28.26 -26.14 -25.24
N ALA A 96 29.43 -26.60 -24.80
CA ALA A 96 30.63 -25.78 -24.82
C ALA A 96 30.95 -25.38 -26.28
N GLY A 97 31.25 -24.10 -26.51
CA GLY A 97 31.52 -23.57 -27.85
C GLY A 97 30.28 -23.19 -28.68
N HIS A 98 29.06 -23.39 -28.17
CA HIS A 98 27.85 -22.87 -28.84
C HIS A 98 27.92 -21.33 -28.90
N PRO A 99 27.61 -20.69 -30.06
CA PRO A 99 27.77 -19.24 -30.25
C PRO A 99 26.99 -18.42 -29.21
N ASP A 100 25.78 -18.87 -28.87
CA ASP A 100 24.91 -18.17 -27.91
C ASP A 100 25.26 -18.44 -26.44
N ARG A 101 26.20 -19.36 -26.14
CA ARG A 101 26.56 -19.64 -24.75
C ARG A 101 27.22 -18.40 -24.13
N GLY A 102 26.64 -17.93 -23.02
CA GLY A 102 27.09 -16.73 -22.31
C GLY A 102 26.82 -15.42 -23.04
N ALA A 103 26.00 -15.40 -24.10
CA ALA A 103 25.65 -14.17 -24.81
C ALA A 103 24.96 -13.16 -23.88
N LYS A 104 24.04 -13.64 -23.03
CA LYS A 104 23.34 -12.81 -22.05
C LYS A 104 24.26 -12.29 -20.95
N GLU A 105 25.24 -13.09 -20.52
CA GLU A 105 26.25 -12.64 -19.57
C GLU A 105 27.09 -11.50 -20.16
N ARG A 106 27.48 -11.61 -21.43
CA ARG A 106 28.20 -10.55 -22.16
C ARG A 106 27.37 -9.29 -22.36
N GLU A 107 26.09 -9.44 -22.68
CA GLU A 107 25.13 -8.33 -22.78
C GLU A 107 25.01 -7.58 -21.43
N LEU A 108 24.73 -8.32 -20.34
CA LEU A 108 24.67 -7.75 -19.00
C LEU A 108 26.00 -7.12 -18.58
N ALA A 109 27.14 -7.72 -18.96
CA ALA A 109 28.46 -7.14 -18.70
C ALA A 109 28.68 -5.82 -19.45
N ALA A 110 28.25 -5.73 -20.71
CA ALA A 110 28.31 -4.50 -21.50
C ALA A 110 27.44 -3.38 -20.89
N GLU A 111 26.36 -3.74 -20.20
CA GLU A 111 25.50 -2.83 -19.43
C GLU A 111 26.04 -2.53 -18.01
N GLY A 112 27.19 -3.09 -17.61
CA GLY A 112 27.73 -2.94 -16.26
C GLY A 112 26.93 -3.67 -15.16
N ARG A 113 26.08 -4.63 -15.56
CA ARG A 113 25.16 -5.39 -14.70
C ARG A 113 25.69 -6.79 -14.34
N TRP A 114 26.92 -7.13 -14.74
CA TRP A 114 27.59 -8.41 -14.44
C TRP A 114 28.87 -8.20 -13.61
N PRO A 115 29.16 -9.05 -12.60
CA PRO A 115 28.41 -10.25 -12.18
C PRO A 115 27.12 -9.91 -11.43
N VAL A 116 26.11 -10.76 -11.58
CA VAL A 116 24.76 -10.55 -11.02
C VAL A 116 24.71 -10.70 -9.49
N GLN A 117 25.70 -11.38 -8.90
CA GLN A 117 25.67 -11.80 -7.50
C GLN A 117 26.02 -10.66 -6.52
N ALA A 118 25.17 -10.49 -5.51
CA ALA A 118 25.41 -9.59 -4.37
C ALA A 118 26.38 -10.23 -3.35
N ARG A 119 27.25 -9.42 -2.73
CA ARG A 119 28.03 -9.80 -1.55
C ARG A 119 27.27 -9.45 -0.26
N ARG A 120 26.74 -10.49 0.41
CA ARG A 120 26.31 -10.67 1.82
C ARG A 120 25.48 -9.57 2.53
N GLY A 121 24.29 -9.96 3.01
CA GLY A 121 23.65 -9.42 4.22
C GLY A 121 22.36 -8.62 4.04
N GLY A 122 22.01 -8.22 2.81
CA GLY A 122 20.76 -7.53 2.47
C GLY A 122 19.58 -8.47 2.19
N PRO A 123 18.34 -7.94 2.13
CA PRO A 123 17.17 -8.73 1.75
C PRO A 123 17.26 -9.24 0.31
N ASP A 124 16.75 -10.44 0.07
CA ASP A 124 16.51 -10.94 -1.28
C ASP A 124 15.28 -10.25 -1.87
N PHE A 125 15.51 -9.24 -2.71
CA PHE A 125 14.46 -8.43 -3.30
C PHE A 125 13.53 -9.18 -4.26
N LEU A 126 13.88 -10.40 -4.67
CA LEU A 126 13.04 -11.26 -5.51
C LEU A 126 11.98 -12.01 -4.69
N GLN A 127 12.18 -12.16 -3.38
CA GLN A 127 11.25 -12.87 -2.51
C GLN A 127 10.17 -11.94 -1.97
N ARG A 128 8.99 -12.47 -1.63
CA ARG A 128 7.93 -11.65 -1.02
C ARG A 128 8.22 -11.25 0.44
N ALA A 129 8.97 -12.09 1.16
CA ALA A 129 9.10 -12.02 2.62
C ALA A 129 9.62 -10.68 3.15
N TRP A 130 10.50 -10.00 2.41
CA TRP A 130 11.04 -8.70 2.85
C TRP A 130 10.00 -7.57 2.88
N ARG A 131 8.90 -7.69 2.10
CA ARG A 131 7.83 -6.69 2.02
C ARG A 131 6.84 -6.73 3.20
N PHE A 132 6.82 -7.81 3.97
CA PHE A 132 5.73 -8.06 4.92
C PHE A 132 5.58 -6.99 6.00
N GLN A 133 6.68 -6.50 6.55
CA GLN A 133 6.66 -5.64 7.74
C GLN A 133 7.17 -4.23 7.47
N ARG A 134 7.38 -3.86 6.20
CA ARG A 134 7.90 -2.54 5.83
C ARG A 134 6.94 -1.88 4.86
N THR A 135 6.77 -0.58 5.01
CA THR A 135 5.99 0.24 4.08
C THR A 135 6.92 0.80 3.00
N PRO A 136 6.43 1.14 1.80
CA PRO A 136 7.23 1.86 0.80
C PRO A 136 7.82 3.16 1.35
N GLY A 137 7.09 3.88 2.21
CA GLY A 137 7.55 5.12 2.85
C GLY A 137 8.70 4.90 3.83
N GLN A 138 8.74 3.77 4.53
CA GLN A 138 9.89 3.44 5.37
C GLN A 138 11.13 3.10 4.56
N LEU A 139 10.98 2.42 3.44
CA LEU A 139 12.11 2.17 2.52
C LEU A 139 12.61 3.48 1.93
N PHE A 140 11.70 4.38 1.57
CA PHE A 140 12.08 5.73 1.15
C PHE A 140 12.92 6.41 2.23
N GLN A 141 12.48 6.43 3.50
CA GLN A 141 13.22 7.08 4.58
C GLN A 141 14.59 6.43 4.81
N LEU A 142 14.64 5.09 4.77
CA LEU A 142 15.87 4.33 4.91
C LEU A 142 16.89 4.70 3.82
N ILE A 143 16.46 4.78 2.56
CA ILE A 143 17.34 5.09 1.43
C ILE A 143 17.68 6.58 1.42
N ALA A 144 16.68 7.45 1.49
CA ALA A 144 16.85 8.90 1.40
C ALA A 144 17.71 9.46 2.54
N TYR A 145 17.43 9.04 3.78
CA TYR A 145 17.98 9.64 4.99
C TYR A 145 18.85 8.68 5.80
N GLY A 146 19.11 7.49 5.29
CA GLY A 146 19.99 6.51 5.94
C GLY A 146 19.38 5.88 7.18
N SER A 147 18.15 6.25 7.54
CA SER A 147 17.47 5.70 8.71
C SER A 147 15.96 5.73 8.52
N ALA A 148 15.30 4.69 9.01
CA ALA A 148 13.85 4.64 9.09
C ALA A 148 13.41 4.52 10.56
N PRO A 149 12.33 5.20 10.96
CA PRO A 149 11.73 5.05 12.28
C PRO A 149 11.29 3.60 12.48
N ARG A 150 11.21 3.22 13.76
CA ARG A 150 10.69 1.91 14.15
C ARG A 150 9.28 1.71 13.59
N MET A 151 8.90 0.46 13.38
CA MET A 151 7.48 0.15 13.37
C MET A 151 6.93 0.50 14.75
N GLU A 152 5.91 1.33 14.82
CA GLU A 152 5.34 1.75 16.09
C GLU A 152 4.77 0.53 16.83
N GLY A 153 5.31 0.20 18.01
CA GLY A 153 4.84 -0.92 18.84
C GLY A 153 5.74 -2.16 18.92
N ASP A 154 6.93 -2.21 18.31
CA ASP A 154 7.93 -3.27 18.55
C ASP A 154 9.26 -2.70 19.11
N PRO A 155 9.45 -2.65 20.44
CA PRO A 155 10.67 -2.14 21.05
C PRO A 155 11.88 -3.10 20.92
N SER A 156 11.68 -4.34 20.45
CA SER A 156 12.77 -5.32 20.29
C SER A 156 13.57 -5.14 19.00
N GLN A 157 13.03 -4.39 18.03
CA GLN A 157 13.73 -4.05 16.79
C GLN A 157 14.37 -2.67 16.89
N GLY A 158 15.71 -2.63 16.83
CA GLY A 158 16.48 -1.39 16.79
C GLY A 158 16.12 -0.49 15.60
N ARG A 159 16.52 0.79 15.65
CA ARG A 159 16.43 1.71 14.50
C ARG A 159 17.19 1.09 13.34
N MET A 160 16.54 0.98 12.17
CA MET A 160 17.22 0.50 10.98
C MET A 160 18.04 1.65 10.40
N GLU A 161 19.32 1.36 10.16
CA GLU A 161 20.23 2.28 9.49
C GLU A 161 20.69 1.64 8.18
N HIS A 162 20.98 2.49 7.20
CA HIS A 162 21.49 2.12 5.89
C HIS A 162 22.69 3.01 5.57
N PRO A 163 23.77 2.47 4.97
CA PRO A 163 24.92 3.28 4.62
C PRO A 163 24.55 4.30 3.55
N GLY A 164 25.17 5.47 3.60
CA GLY A 164 25.14 6.43 2.49
C GLY A 164 26.27 6.19 1.48
N PRO A 165 26.46 7.11 0.52
CA PRO A 165 27.51 7.04 -0.50
C PRO A 165 28.93 6.95 0.07
N SER A 166 29.19 7.49 1.27
CA SER A 166 30.50 7.38 1.93
C SER A 166 30.73 6.03 2.62
N GLY A 167 29.71 5.16 2.64
CA GLY A 167 29.68 3.94 3.44
C GLY A 167 29.28 4.15 4.90
N ARG A 168 29.09 5.40 5.35
CA ARG A 168 28.68 5.70 6.73
C ARG A 168 27.21 5.33 6.96
N MET A 169 26.95 4.51 7.98
CA MET A 169 25.58 4.19 8.42
C MET A 169 24.83 5.46 8.83
N GLY A 170 23.57 5.61 8.40
CA GLY A 170 22.74 6.76 8.77
C GLY A 170 22.90 7.99 7.88
N GLU A 171 23.77 7.98 6.87
CA GLU A 171 24.02 9.14 6.00
C GLU A 171 22.90 9.39 4.97
N GLY A 172 22.37 8.31 4.37
CA GLY A 172 21.34 8.41 3.33
C GLY A 172 21.83 8.87 1.97
N TRP A 173 20.96 8.75 0.97
CA TRP A 173 21.29 8.92 -0.45
C TRP A 173 20.61 10.11 -1.12
N ILE A 174 19.72 10.84 -0.44
CA ILE A 174 18.84 11.83 -1.09
C ILE A 174 19.59 12.88 -1.91
N ARG A 175 20.82 13.27 -1.52
CA ARG A 175 21.64 14.26 -2.22
C ARG A 175 22.64 13.68 -3.22
N ALA A 176 22.78 12.37 -3.28
CA ALA A 176 23.84 11.70 -4.04
C ALA A 176 23.31 10.63 -4.99
N ILE A 177 22.04 10.24 -4.86
CA ILE A 177 21.39 9.28 -5.75
C ILE A 177 21.37 9.85 -7.17
N LYS A 178 21.98 9.12 -8.09
CA LYS A 178 22.09 9.50 -9.50
C LYS A 178 20.90 8.97 -10.28
N ASP A 179 20.29 9.82 -11.08
CA ASP A 179 19.19 9.48 -11.99
C ASP A 179 19.55 9.86 -13.43
N LEU A 180 18.99 9.15 -14.40
CA LEU A 180 19.18 9.44 -15.82
C LEU A 180 18.34 10.66 -16.20
N ARG A 181 19.01 11.74 -16.63
CA ARG A 181 18.40 12.96 -17.16
C ARG A 181 18.91 13.18 -18.57
N GLY A 182 18.15 12.69 -19.54
CA GLY A 182 18.63 12.56 -20.92
C GLY A 182 19.63 11.41 -21.00
N ASP A 183 20.86 11.72 -21.40
CA ASP A 183 21.99 10.79 -21.52
C ASP A 183 22.95 10.81 -20.32
N GLN A 184 22.71 11.68 -19.33
CA GLN A 184 23.60 11.86 -18.19
C GLN A 184 23.01 11.36 -16.88
N LEU A 185 23.87 10.74 -16.05
CA LEU A 185 23.57 10.41 -14.65
C LEU A 185 23.86 11.62 -13.76
N VAL A 186 22.82 12.18 -13.15
CA VAL A 186 22.91 13.41 -12.33
C VAL A 186 22.34 13.16 -10.93
N ALA A 187 23.03 13.66 -9.90
CA ALA A 187 22.50 13.70 -8.54
C ALA A 187 21.56 14.91 -8.40
N THR A 188 20.25 14.67 -8.39
CA THR A 188 19.26 15.77 -8.48
C THR A 188 18.86 16.36 -7.13
N GLY A 189 19.10 15.64 -6.04
CA GLY A 189 18.70 16.08 -4.70
C GLY A 189 17.19 16.02 -4.43
N ASP A 190 16.41 15.54 -5.40
CA ASP A 190 14.95 15.44 -5.33
C ASP A 190 14.50 14.02 -4.92
N PRO A 191 13.27 13.84 -4.40
CA PRO A 191 12.83 12.54 -3.88
C PRO A 191 12.41 11.53 -4.95
N VAL A 192 12.22 11.94 -6.21
CA VAL A 192 11.67 11.07 -7.26
C VAL A 192 12.57 9.88 -7.56
N PRO A 193 13.91 10.02 -7.72
CA PRO A 193 14.79 8.87 -7.92
C PRO A 193 14.74 7.85 -6.78
N VAL A 194 14.60 8.30 -5.53
CA VAL A 194 14.46 7.40 -4.39
C VAL A 194 13.16 6.61 -4.49
N TRP A 195 12.04 7.26 -4.81
CA TRP A 195 10.77 6.57 -5.02
C TRP A 195 10.81 5.60 -6.21
N ASN A 196 11.45 5.98 -7.31
CA ASN A 196 11.65 5.09 -8.45
C ASN A 196 12.44 3.84 -8.03
N ALA A 197 13.51 3.99 -7.27
CA ALA A 197 14.29 2.86 -6.74
C ALA A 197 13.46 1.98 -5.80
N VAL A 198 12.69 2.58 -4.88
CA VAL A 198 11.77 1.85 -3.97
C VAL A 198 10.80 1.00 -4.78
N TYR A 199 10.11 1.57 -5.76
CA TYR A 199 9.10 0.85 -6.52
C TYR A 199 9.67 -0.09 -7.59
N TYR A 200 10.89 0.14 -8.07
CA TYR A 200 11.63 -0.86 -8.85
C TYR A 200 11.91 -2.10 -8.01
N VAL A 201 12.51 -1.93 -6.82
CA VAL A 201 12.78 -3.04 -5.91
C VAL A 201 11.49 -3.75 -5.50
N TRP A 202 10.43 -2.99 -5.21
CA TRP A 202 9.12 -3.52 -4.86
C TRP A 202 8.49 -4.35 -5.99
N SER A 203 8.61 -3.88 -7.24
CA SER A 203 8.07 -4.59 -8.39
C SER A 203 8.80 -5.92 -8.65
N ARG A 204 10.09 -6.04 -8.28
CA ARG A 204 10.87 -7.27 -8.51
C ARG A 204 10.27 -8.48 -7.81
N ALA A 205 9.77 -8.32 -6.59
CA ALA A 205 9.09 -9.40 -5.86
C ALA A 205 7.75 -9.83 -6.48
N ILE A 206 7.17 -9.00 -7.35
CA ILE A 206 5.94 -9.30 -8.10
C ILE A 206 6.29 -9.90 -9.46
N ALA A 207 7.22 -9.28 -10.18
CA ALA A 207 7.66 -9.73 -11.51
C ALA A 207 8.37 -11.09 -11.47
N ALA A 208 9.12 -11.39 -10.40
CA ALA A 208 9.74 -12.70 -10.20
C ALA A 208 8.71 -13.84 -10.04
N ALA A 209 7.45 -13.53 -9.69
CA ALA A 209 6.41 -14.54 -9.54
C ALA A 209 5.90 -15.10 -10.89
N GLY A 210 6.17 -14.43 -12.01
CA GLY A 210 5.87 -14.93 -13.36
C GLY A 210 5.32 -13.87 -14.33
N PRO A 211 5.44 -14.09 -15.66
CA PRO A 211 5.09 -13.10 -16.68
C PRO A 211 3.57 -12.84 -16.78
N THR A 212 2.73 -13.79 -16.35
CA THR A 212 1.26 -13.68 -16.40
C THR A 212 0.65 -13.17 -15.10
N ARG A 213 1.46 -12.95 -14.05
CA ARG A 213 1.01 -12.70 -12.68
C ARG A 213 0.00 -11.55 -12.62
N PHE A 214 0.29 -10.42 -13.25
CA PHE A 214 -0.63 -9.26 -13.24
C PHE A 214 -1.98 -9.58 -13.89
N LYS A 215 -2.01 -10.33 -14.99
CA LYS A 215 -3.26 -10.72 -15.63
C LYS A 215 -4.11 -11.58 -14.69
N GLU A 216 -3.51 -12.62 -14.13
CA GLU A 216 -4.20 -13.55 -13.23
C GLU A 216 -4.76 -12.84 -11.99
N VAL A 217 -3.99 -11.88 -11.45
CA VAL A 217 -4.42 -11.05 -10.33
C VAL A 217 -5.68 -10.26 -10.66
N TRP A 218 -5.74 -9.61 -11.83
CA TRP A 218 -6.89 -8.80 -12.22
C TRP A 218 -8.12 -9.63 -12.61
N ASP A 219 -7.92 -10.87 -13.09
CA ASP A 219 -9.03 -11.80 -13.31
C ASP A 219 -9.71 -12.17 -11.97
N ILE A 220 -8.92 -12.47 -10.93
CA ILE A 220 -9.45 -12.75 -9.57
C ILE A 220 -10.12 -11.48 -9.01
N TYR A 221 -9.47 -10.33 -9.14
CA TYR A 221 -10.01 -9.06 -8.66
C TYR A 221 -11.34 -8.72 -9.32
N GLY A 222 -11.45 -8.88 -10.64
CA GLY A 222 -12.65 -8.55 -11.41
C GLY A 222 -13.86 -9.37 -10.99
N GLN A 223 -13.66 -10.64 -10.64
CA GLN A 223 -14.74 -11.55 -10.21
C GLN A 223 -15.22 -11.30 -8.78
N ASN A 224 -14.34 -10.80 -7.91
CA ASN A 224 -14.54 -10.82 -6.46
C ASN A 224 -14.63 -9.41 -5.83
N CYS A 225 -13.92 -8.43 -6.37
CA CYS A 225 -13.64 -7.17 -5.69
C CYS A 225 -14.24 -5.94 -6.39
N SER A 226 -14.35 -5.98 -7.72
CA SER A 226 -14.77 -4.86 -8.58
C SER A 226 -16.16 -4.30 -8.23
N VAL A 227 -17.08 -5.16 -7.78
CA VAL A 227 -18.46 -4.75 -7.43
C VAL A 227 -18.50 -3.67 -6.32
N CYS A 228 -17.52 -3.69 -5.41
CA CYS A 228 -17.37 -2.69 -4.36
C CYS A 228 -16.25 -1.70 -4.69
N HIS A 229 -15.08 -2.19 -5.10
CA HIS A 229 -13.88 -1.37 -5.26
C HIS A 229 -13.70 -0.76 -6.66
N GLY A 230 -14.54 -1.13 -7.63
CA GLY A 230 -14.51 -0.68 -9.03
C GLY A 230 -13.43 -1.38 -9.85
N ASP A 231 -13.57 -1.40 -11.18
CA ASP A 231 -12.67 -2.15 -12.09
C ASP A 231 -11.20 -1.70 -12.00
N THR A 232 -10.98 -0.45 -11.58
CA THR A 232 -9.64 0.16 -11.43
C THR A 232 -9.17 0.28 -9.99
N ALA A 233 -9.89 -0.35 -9.05
CA ALA A 233 -9.59 -0.33 -7.62
C ALA A 233 -9.63 1.05 -6.96
N GLN A 234 -10.49 1.94 -7.45
CA GLN A 234 -10.60 3.31 -6.95
C GLN A 234 -11.63 3.49 -5.82
N GLY A 235 -12.22 2.40 -5.32
CA GLY A 235 -13.27 2.48 -4.31
C GLY A 235 -14.60 3.03 -4.87
N ASN A 236 -14.82 2.88 -6.17
CA ASN A 236 -15.94 3.49 -6.90
C ASN A 236 -16.81 2.44 -7.62
N GLY A 237 -16.84 1.21 -7.12
CA GLY A 237 -17.69 0.15 -7.67
C GLY A 237 -19.19 0.47 -7.51
N PRO A 238 -20.08 -0.25 -8.22
CA PRO A 238 -21.52 -0.03 -8.16
C PRO A 238 -22.11 0.01 -6.74
N LEU A 239 -21.55 -0.76 -5.80
CA LEU A 239 -21.99 -0.76 -4.40
C LEU A 239 -21.30 0.28 -3.51
N ALA A 240 -20.26 0.99 -3.99
CA ALA A 240 -19.43 1.84 -3.13
C ALA A 240 -20.23 2.91 -2.37
N ARG A 241 -21.26 3.50 -2.99
CA ARG A 241 -22.09 4.57 -2.40
C ARG A 241 -23.06 4.08 -1.33
N THR A 242 -23.31 2.76 -1.26
CA THR A 242 -24.23 2.17 -0.26
C THR A 242 -23.50 1.62 0.96
N LEU A 243 -22.16 1.71 1.00
CA LEU A 243 -21.33 1.15 2.06
C LEU A 243 -20.79 2.26 2.97
N ASN A 244 -20.79 1.99 4.27
CA ASN A 244 -20.17 2.84 5.28
C ASN A 244 -19.30 2.00 6.23
N PRO A 245 -17.96 2.19 6.25
CA PRO A 245 -17.19 3.12 5.41
C PRO A 245 -17.20 2.72 3.93
N PRO A 246 -16.97 3.68 3.01
CA PRO A 246 -16.81 3.37 1.60
C PRO A 246 -15.56 2.49 1.36
N PRO A 247 -15.52 1.70 0.28
CA PRO A 247 -14.33 0.94 -0.09
C PRO A 247 -13.12 1.85 -0.32
N PHE A 248 -11.94 1.43 0.14
CA PHE A 248 -10.71 2.22 0.02
C PHE A 248 -10.31 2.44 -1.44
N ASN A 249 -9.82 3.65 -1.74
CA ASN A 249 -9.29 4.03 -3.04
C ASN A 249 -7.80 3.67 -3.13
N PHE A 250 -7.46 2.61 -3.85
CA PHE A 250 -6.07 2.15 -4.00
C PHE A 250 -5.20 3.04 -4.91
N SER A 251 -5.79 4.07 -5.53
CA SER A 251 -5.03 5.17 -6.15
C SER A 251 -4.59 6.23 -5.14
N ASP A 252 -4.97 6.14 -3.86
CA ASP A 252 -4.36 6.93 -2.78
C ASP A 252 -2.96 6.38 -2.46
N ARG A 253 -2.02 6.85 -3.27
CA ARG A 253 -0.63 6.42 -3.24
C ARG A 253 0.08 6.76 -1.94
N LYS A 254 -0.27 7.89 -1.31
CA LYS A 254 0.33 8.32 -0.04
C LYS A 254 -0.09 7.34 1.07
N ALA A 255 -1.39 7.04 1.16
CA ALA A 255 -1.89 6.07 2.12
C ALA A 255 -1.30 4.66 1.88
N LEU A 256 -1.21 4.20 0.62
CA LEU A 256 -0.56 2.92 0.34
C LEU A 256 0.94 2.93 0.67
N ALA A 257 1.65 4.03 0.44
CA ALA A 257 3.06 4.14 0.84
C ALA A 257 3.26 4.03 2.36
N GLN A 258 2.23 4.25 3.16
CA GLN A 258 2.24 4.12 4.62
C GLN A 258 1.65 2.80 5.12
N THR A 259 1.22 1.92 4.22
CA THR A 259 0.58 0.65 4.55
C THR A 259 1.54 -0.51 4.35
N THR A 260 1.48 -1.55 5.18
CA THR A 260 2.27 -2.79 5.01
C THR A 260 1.51 -3.85 4.20
N ASP A 261 2.25 -4.75 3.56
CA ASP A 261 1.63 -5.88 2.85
C ASP A 261 0.95 -6.87 3.79
N ALA A 262 1.48 -7.04 5.00
CA ALA A 262 0.83 -7.85 6.04
C ALA A 262 -0.55 -7.30 6.41
N PHE A 263 -0.69 -5.97 6.50
CA PHE A 263 -2.00 -5.36 6.74
C PHE A 263 -2.98 -5.62 5.60
N LEU A 264 -2.57 -5.39 4.34
CA LEU A 264 -3.44 -5.62 3.17
C LEU A 264 -3.89 -7.08 3.10
N PHE A 265 -2.95 -8.02 3.31
CA PHE A 265 -3.25 -9.44 3.33
C PHE A 265 -4.23 -9.82 4.44
N TRP A 266 -4.01 -9.32 5.66
CA TRP A 266 -4.91 -9.51 6.78
C TRP A 266 -6.30 -8.96 6.47
N ARG A 267 -6.37 -7.74 5.93
CA ARG A 267 -7.63 -7.08 5.60
C ARG A 267 -8.43 -7.85 4.54
N ILE A 268 -7.77 -8.39 3.52
CA ILE A 268 -8.40 -9.27 2.53
C ILE A 268 -8.84 -10.59 3.18
N SER A 269 -8.03 -11.13 4.08
CA SER A 269 -8.32 -12.42 4.72
C SER A 269 -9.52 -12.34 5.67
N GLU A 270 -9.59 -11.34 6.54
CA GLU A 270 -10.64 -11.24 7.56
C GLU A 270 -11.84 -10.39 7.13
N GLY A 271 -11.66 -9.45 6.21
CA GLY A 271 -12.68 -8.46 5.88
C GLY A 271 -12.98 -7.53 7.06
N GLY A 272 -14.25 -7.17 7.23
CA GLY A 272 -14.74 -6.36 8.35
C GLY A 272 -14.99 -7.16 9.63
N GLN A 273 -15.24 -8.47 9.54
CA GLN A 273 -15.62 -9.28 10.69
C GLN A 273 -14.39 -9.93 11.33
N PHE A 274 -13.74 -9.22 12.26
CA PHE A 274 -12.62 -9.74 13.04
C PHE A 274 -12.86 -9.53 14.54
N GLU A 275 -12.56 -10.56 15.34
CA GLU A 275 -12.67 -10.50 16.80
C GLU A 275 -11.57 -9.62 17.42
N SER A 276 -10.36 -9.70 16.88
CA SER A 276 -9.23 -8.86 17.31
C SER A 276 -8.22 -8.65 16.18
N ILE A 277 -7.50 -7.53 16.23
CA ILE A 277 -6.39 -7.24 15.32
C ILE A 277 -5.14 -7.98 15.83
N PRO A 278 -4.51 -8.88 15.04
CA PRO A 278 -3.32 -9.60 15.44
C PRO A 278 -2.20 -8.66 15.87
N PRO A 279 -1.41 -8.98 16.92
CA PRO A 279 -0.33 -8.12 17.38
C PRO A 279 0.67 -7.74 16.29
N ALA A 280 0.99 -8.66 15.37
CA ALA A 280 1.89 -8.37 14.25
C ALA A 280 1.34 -7.31 13.28
N VAL A 281 0.03 -7.32 13.02
CA VAL A 281 -0.65 -6.32 12.17
C VAL A 281 -0.76 -4.99 12.92
N ARG A 282 -1.11 -5.04 14.22
CA ARG A 282 -1.19 -3.84 15.06
C ARG A 282 0.14 -3.10 15.15
N ARG A 283 1.24 -3.84 15.29
CA ARG A 283 2.60 -3.26 15.26
C ARG A 283 3.01 -2.78 13.87
N SER A 284 2.26 -3.14 12.82
CA SER A 284 2.62 -2.81 11.45
C SER A 284 2.11 -1.44 10.98
N MET A 285 1.37 -0.70 11.82
CA MET A 285 0.72 0.57 11.47
C MET A 285 0.63 1.48 12.69
N SER A 286 0.55 2.80 12.48
CA SER A 286 0.29 3.73 13.58
C SER A 286 -1.14 3.56 14.12
N PRO A 287 -1.42 3.94 15.38
CA PRO A 287 -2.77 3.94 15.92
C PRO A 287 -3.78 4.71 15.07
N GLU A 288 -3.39 5.85 14.50
CA GLU A 288 -4.24 6.69 13.64
C GLU A 288 -4.58 5.95 12.34
N ALA A 289 -3.58 5.33 11.72
CA ALA A 289 -3.80 4.54 10.52
C ALA A 289 -4.70 3.33 10.79
N LEU A 290 -4.55 2.66 11.94
CA LEU A 290 -5.49 1.61 12.36
C LEU A 290 -6.91 2.16 12.50
N GLN A 291 -7.10 3.29 13.18
CA GLN A 291 -8.44 3.89 13.32
C GLN A 291 -9.06 4.30 11.98
N GLN A 292 -8.24 4.73 11.02
CA GLN A 292 -8.71 5.16 9.70
C GLN A 292 -9.03 3.99 8.76
N PHE A 293 -8.31 2.88 8.84
CA PHE A 293 -8.43 1.78 7.88
C PHE A 293 -9.10 0.53 8.44
N VAL A 294 -9.23 0.43 9.77
CA VAL A 294 -9.72 -0.77 10.45
C VAL A 294 -11.07 -0.53 11.10
N HIS A 295 -12.12 -0.92 10.40
CA HIS A 295 -13.49 -0.85 10.88
C HIS A 295 -14.09 -2.26 11.00
N GLN A 296 -14.43 -2.67 12.23
CA GLN A 296 -15.08 -3.96 12.53
C GLN A 296 -16.50 -4.07 11.92
N TRP A 297 -17.12 -2.94 11.61
CA TRP A 297 -18.44 -2.88 10.98
C TRP A 297 -18.39 -2.72 9.46
N SER A 298 -17.21 -2.86 8.85
CA SER A 298 -17.11 -2.77 7.40
C SER A 298 -17.83 -3.92 6.71
N ALA A 299 -18.52 -3.63 5.62
CA ALA A 299 -19.19 -4.61 4.79
C ALA A 299 -18.24 -5.47 3.93
N MET A 300 -16.92 -5.30 4.06
CA MET A 300 -15.95 -6.11 3.34
C MET A 300 -16.04 -7.58 3.81
N PRO A 301 -16.35 -8.54 2.94
CA PRO A 301 -16.43 -9.95 3.34
C PRO A 301 -15.03 -10.50 3.65
N SER A 302 -14.99 -11.58 4.43
CA SER A 302 -13.79 -12.40 4.57
C SER A 302 -13.56 -13.18 3.28
N TRP A 303 -12.33 -13.15 2.77
CA TRP A 303 -11.91 -13.99 1.64
C TRP A 303 -11.07 -15.20 2.07
N ARG A 304 -10.85 -15.37 3.39
CA ARG A 304 -10.31 -16.63 3.90
C ARG A 304 -11.35 -17.73 3.73
N GLY A 305 -10.93 -18.88 3.21
CA GLY A 305 -11.81 -20.02 2.94
C GLY A 305 -12.51 -19.97 1.58
N VAL A 306 -12.60 -18.79 0.94
CA VAL A 306 -13.07 -18.63 -0.44
C VAL A 306 -11.90 -18.62 -1.43
N LEU A 307 -10.89 -17.82 -1.14
CA LEU A 307 -9.65 -17.75 -1.92
C LEU A 307 -8.55 -18.54 -1.24
N THR A 308 -7.63 -19.10 -2.03
CA THR A 308 -6.38 -19.67 -1.51
C THR A 308 -5.49 -18.56 -0.92
N GLU A 309 -4.53 -18.93 -0.08
CA GLU A 309 -3.56 -17.96 0.44
C GLU A 309 -2.80 -17.25 -0.69
N ASP A 310 -2.37 -17.98 -1.72
CA ASP A 310 -1.61 -17.36 -2.80
C ASP A 310 -2.48 -16.39 -3.64
N GLN A 311 -3.76 -16.71 -3.86
CA GLN A 311 -4.71 -15.78 -4.49
C GLN A 311 -4.95 -14.51 -3.66
N ARG A 312 -4.94 -14.60 -2.32
CA ARG A 312 -5.02 -13.38 -1.48
C ARG A 312 -3.76 -12.55 -1.59
N TRP A 313 -2.59 -13.17 -1.66
CA TRP A 313 -1.33 -12.46 -1.93
C TRP A 313 -1.29 -11.85 -3.34
N MET A 314 -1.86 -12.52 -4.34
CA MET A 314 -2.07 -11.96 -5.69
C MET A 314 -2.86 -10.65 -5.61
N LEU A 315 -3.96 -10.62 -4.86
CA LEU A 315 -4.76 -9.40 -4.69
C LEU A 315 -3.95 -8.26 -4.04
N VAL A 316 -3.06 -8.57 -3.08
CA VAL A 316 -2.11 -7.57 -2.53
C VAL A 316 -1.19 -7.03 -3.62
N ASP A 317 -0.61 -7.91 -4.45
CA ASP A 317 0.25 -7.51 -5.57
C ASP A 317 -0.51 -6.62 -6.58
N GLY A 318 -1.78 -6.91 -6.84
CA GLY A 318 -2.64 -6.14 -7.74
C GLY A 318 -2.95 -4.74 -7.27
N VAL A 319 -3.40 -4.59 -6.02
CA VAL A 319 -3.68 -3.25 -5.48
C VAL A 319 -2.40 -2.43 -5.32
N ARG A 320 -1.27 -3.07 -5.01
CA ARG A 320 0.06 -2.42 -5.02
C ARG A 320 0.48 -1.98 -6.41
N SER A 321 0.06 -2.68 -7.45
CA SER A 321 0.37 -2.32 -8.82
C SER A 321 -0.18 -0.94 -9.21
N ARG A 322 -1.17 -0.42 -8.47
CA ARG A 322 -1.76 0.91 -8.74
C ARG A 322 -0.89 2.09 -8.31
N THR A 323 0.20 1.86 -7.56
CA THR A 323 0.98 2.96 -6.97
C THR A 323 2.24 3.33 -7.74
N TYR A 324 2.52 2.68 -8.87
CA TYR A 324 3.70 2.95 -9.68
C TYR A 324 3.49 2.54 -11.15
N GLU A 325 4.26 3.11 -12.07
CA GLU A 325 4.33 2.67 -13.46
C GLU A 325 5.17 1.39 -13.55
N HIS A 326 4.64 0.37 -14.22
CA HIS A 326 5.31 -0.92 -14.41
C HIS A 326 6.43 -0.85 -15.46
N GLU A 327 7.36 -1.81 -15.40
CA GLU A 327 8.29 -2.10 -16.51
C GLU A 327 7.57 -2.89 -17.61
#